data_AF-A0A5N5SRW7-F1
#
_entry.id   AF-A0A5N5SRW7-F1
#
_cell.length_a   1.000
_cell.length_b   1.000
_cell.length_c   1.000
_cell.angle_alpha   90.00
_cell.angle_beta   90.00
_cell.angle_gamma   90.00
#
_symmetry.space_group_name_H-M   'P 1'
#
loop_
_entity.id
_entity.type
_entity.pdbx_description
1 polymer ?
#
loop_
_entity_poly.entity_id
_entity_poly.type
_entity_poly.pdbx_seq_one_letter_code
_entity_poly.pdbx_strand_id
1 'polypeptide(L)'
;MRNSNILYLSRYTCYGSTPKNGRGTPKVPFPYIGPKLALRNKVVDTSSKQESKICFTELMELLSCLKEGDFNEKLCFEHQSKLKLCEEKYLATIEKEQEIRRKGTLTPGAKTLTSAQANILLKKYPQPGV
;
A
#
# COMPACT_ATOMS: atom_id res chain seq x y z
N MET A 1 15.90 -7.01 -15.39
CA MET A 1 16.70 -8.12 -14.82
C MET A 1 16.75 -7.95 -13.31
N ARG A 2 16.04 -8.80 -12.55
CA ARG A 2 16.12 -8.80 -11.08
C ARG A 2 17.37 -9.60 -10.74
N ASN A 3 18.45 -8.92 -10.32
CA ASN A 3 19.58 -9.60 -9.70
C ASN A 3 19.19 -10.00 -8.28
N SER A 4 18.39 -11.05 -8.18
CA SER A 4 18.10 -11.77 -6.96
C SER A 4 19.23 -12.77 -6.72
N ASN A 5 20.36 -12.28 -6.23
CA ASN A 5 21.38 -13.09 -5.57
C ASN A 5 21.81 -12.39 -4.28
N ILE A 6 20.83 -12.05 -3.44
CA ILE A 6 21.07 -11.98 -2.00
C ILE A 6 20.60 -13.33 -1.48
N LEU A 7 21.51 -14.31 -1.53
CA LEU A 7 21.38 -15.52 -0.75
C LEU A 7 21.33 -15.08 0.71
N TYR A 8 20.14 -15.06 1.31
CA TYR A 8 19.99 -15.03 2.76
C TYR A 8 20.44 -16.38 3.32
N LEU A 9 21.73 -16.71 3.17
CA LEU A 9 22.40 -17.67 4.01
C LEU A 9 22.42 -17.04 5.40
N SER A 10 21.46 -17.45 6.21
CA SER A 10 21.51 -17.33 7.67
C SER A 10 22.88 -17.83 8.13
N ARG A 11 23.83 -16.90 8.31
CA ARG A 11 25.18 -17.17 8.85
C ARG A 11 25.15 -17.53 10.34
N TYR A 12 23.99 -17.91 10.90
CA TYR A 12 23.85 -18.31 12.31
C TYR A 12 24.29 -19.75 12.58
N THR A 13 24.79 -20.45 11.58
CA THR A 13 25.55 -21.67 11.78
C THR A 13 27.03 -21.36 11.60
N CYS A 14 27.77 -21.25 12.70
CA CYS A 14 29.20 -21.52 12.60
C CYS A 14 29.31 -22.99 12.16
N TYR A 15 29.74 -23.21 10.91
CA TYR A 15 29.91 -24.54 10.28
C TYR A 15 28.65 -25.29 9.81
N GLY A 16 27.55 -24.61 9.48
CA GLY A 16 26.43 -25.27 8.78
C GLY A 16 25.71 -26.39 9.55
N SER A 17 26.04 -26.59 10.83
CA SER A 17 25.56 -27.72 11.64
C SER A 17 25.23 -27.27 13.06
N THR A 18 24.14 -27.80 13.63
CA THR A 18 23.81 -27.62 15.04
C THR A 18 24.78 -28.43 15.92
N PRO A 19 25.32 -27.86 17.02
CA PRO A 19 26.13 -28.61 17.98
C PRO A 19 25.33 -29.81 18.54
N LYS A 20 25.86 -31.03 18.40
CA LYS A 20 25.19 -32.29 18.83
C LYS A 20 25.04 -32.42 20.35
N ASN A 21 25.61 -31.49 21.11
CA ASN A 21 25.83 -31.52 22.55
C ASN A 21 24.75 -30.78 23.35
N GLY A 22 23.56 -30.55 22.77
CA GLY A 22 22.37 -30.02 23.48
C GLY A 22 22.47 -28.58 23.97
N ARG A 23 23.62 -27.92 23.79
CA ARG A 23 23.81 -26.50 24.09
C ARG A 23 23.28 -25.68 22.91
N GLY A 24 22.34 -24.78 23.16
CA GLY A 24 21.83 -23.86 22.14
C GLY A 24 22.97 -23.07 21.48
N THR A 25 22.86 -22.81 20.17
CA THR A 25 23.86 -22.00 19.45
C THR A 25 23.93 -20.60 20.06
N PRO A 26 25.14 -20.03 20.27
CA PRO A 26 25.25 -18.66 20.74
C PRO A 26 24.55 -17.74 19.75
N LYS A 27 23.58 -16.95 20.23
CA LYS A 27 22.95 -15.90 19.44
C LYS A 27 23.99 -14.80 19.21
N VAL A 28 24.77 -14.92 18.14
CA VAL A 28 25.64 -13.82 17.71
C VAL A 28 24.75 -12.65 17.29
N PRO A 29 25.02 -11.41 17.74
CA PRO A 29 24.27 -10.26 17.27
C PRO A 29 24.43 -10.15 15.75
N PHE A 30 23.32 -10.02 15.03
CA PHE A 30 23.32 -9.80 13.59
C PHE A 30 24.27 -8.64 13.27
N PRO A 31 25.22 -8.77 12.32
CA PRO A 31 26.01 -7.63 11.91
C PRO A 31 25.05 -6.57 11.37
N TYR A 32 24.94 -5.43 12.07
CA TYR A 32 24.16 -4.30 11.59
C TYR A 32 24.90 -3.70 10.41
N ILE A 33 24.51 -4.14 9.22
CA ILE A 33 24.87 -3.47 7.97
C ILE A 33 23.92 -2.29 7.88
N GLY A 34 24.36 -1.14 8.38
CA GLY A 34 23.60 0.11 8.25
C GLY A 34 23.27 0.39 6.79
N PRO A 35 22.13 1.05 6.50
CA PRO A 35 21.82 1.44 5.14
C PRO A 35 22.95 2.32 4.60
N LYS A 36 23.35 2.10 3.34
CA LYS A 36 24.27 3.03 2.66
C LYS A 36 23.66 4.43 2.73
N LEU A 37 24.43 5.42 3.15
CA LEU A 37 24.04 6.83 3.22
C LEU A 37 24.01 7.48 1.81
N ALA A 38 23.46 6.75 0.84
CA ALA A 38 23.31 7.17 -0.55
C ALA A 38 21.83 7.20 -0.91
N LEU A 39 21.41 8.24 -1.61
CA LEU A 39 20.02 8.38 -2.03
C LEU A 39 19.72 7.40 -3.18
N ARG A 40 18.55 6.75 -3.11
CA ARG A 40 18.07 5.88 -4.19
C ARG A 40 17.42 6.71 -5.30
N ASN A 41 17.53 6.25 -6.55
CA ASN A 41 16.84 6.84 -7.71
C ASN A 41 15.34 6.51 -7.77
N LYS A 42 14.73 6.11 -6.65
CA LYS A 42 13.31 5.75 -6.54
C LYS A 42 12.78 6.05 -5.15
N VAL A 43 11.62 6.69 -5.11
CA VAL A 43 10.76 6.83 -3.94
C VAL A 43 9.68 5.75 -3.99
N VAL A 44 9.43 5.12 -2.85
CA VAL A 44 8.33 4.17 -2.67
C VAL A 44 7.15 4.94 -2.09
N ASP A 45 5.97 4.77 -2.67
CA ASP A 45 4.74 5.25 -2.04
C ASP A 45 4.55 4.50 -0.72
N THR A 46 4.53 5.25 0.38
CA THR A 46 3.93 4.77 1.62
C THR A 46 2.41 4.81 1.42
N SER A 47 1.79 3.63 1.41
CA SER A 47 0.34 3.54 1.28
C SER A 47 -0.34 4.11 2.54
N SER A 48 -0.68 5.40 2.53
CA SER A 48 -1.63 5.96 3.48
C SER A 48 -3.03 5.53 3.05
N LYS A 49 -3.47 4.38 3.54
CA LYS A 49 -4.88 4.01 3.45
C LYS A 49 -5.64 5.00 4.32
N GLN A 50 -6.31 5.96 3.70
CA GLN A 50 -7.30 6.75 4.42
C GLN A 50 -8.51 5.84 4.63
N GLU A 51 -8.62 5.28 5.83
CA GLU A 51 -9.78 4.50 6.26
C GLU A 51 -10.96 5.44 6.51
N SER A 52 -11.54 5.97 5.43
CA SER A 52 -12.81 6.67 5.50
C SER A 52 -13.94 5.63 5.49
N LYS A 53 -14.94 5.81 6.36
CA LYS A 53 -16.14 4.96 6.37
C LYS A 53 -17.01 5.32 5.17
N ILE A 54 -16.78 4.63 4.06
CA ILE A 54 -17.47 4.87 2.79
C ILE A 54 -18.92 4.37 2.88
N CYS A 55 -19.86 5.21 2.43
CA CYS A 55 -21.29 4.90 2.32
C CYS A 55 -22.00 4.43 3.60
N PHE A 56 -21.41 4.69 4.78
CA PHE A 56 -21.95 4.22 6.06
C PHE A 56 -23.32 4.83 6.39
N THR A 57 -23.55 6.07 5.98
CA THR A 57 -24.83 6.78 6.18
C THR A 57 -25.97 6.08 5.43
N GLU A 58 -25.77 5.84 4.13
CA GLU A 58 -26.75 5.16 3.27
C GLU A 58 -27.02 3.73 3.73
N LEU A 59 -25.98 3.05 4.22
CA LEU A 59 -26.09 1.69 4.76
C LEU A 59 -26.93 1.69 6.04
N MET A 60 -26.77 2.68 6.91
CA MET A 60 -27.58 2.81 8.12
C MET A 60 -29.05 3.12 7.84
N GLU A 61 -29.34 3.98 6.85
CA GLU A 61 -30.72 4.26 6.42
C GLU A 61 -31.40 3.02 5.82
N LEU A 62 -30.66 2.24 5.04
CA LEU A 62 -31.19 0.98 4.50
C LEU A 62 -31.52 0.00 5.63
N LEU A 63 -30.65 -0.12 6.63
CA LEU A 63 -30.87 -1.00 7.78
C LEU A 63 -32.04 -0.54 8.66
N SER A 64 -32.24 0.77 8.83
CA SER A 64 -33.41 1.27 9.57
C SER A 64 -34.70 0.95 8.84
N CYS A 65 -34.75 1.16 7.51
CA CYS A 65 -35.92 0.82 6.72
C CYS A 65 -36.23 -0.69 6.75
N LEU A 66 -35.21 -1.54 6.60
CA LEU A 66 -35.39 -3.00 6.66
C LEU A 66 -35.92 -3.45 8.02
N LYS A 67 -35.50 -2.80 9.10
CA LYS A 67 -36.00 -3.09 10.46
C LYS A 67 -37.47 -2.71 10.62
N GLU A 68 -37.91 -1.61 10.02
CA GLU A 68 -39.30 -1.15 10.09
C GLU A 68 -40.22 -1.96 9.17
N GLY A 69 -39.70 -2.43 8.03
CA GLY A 69 -40.45 -3.17 7.02
C GLY A 69 -40.41 -4.69 7.13
N ASP A 70 -40.01 -5.26 8.28
CA ASP A 70 -39.81 -6.71 8.47
C ASP A 70 -38.95 -7.36 7.36
N PHE A 71 -37.89 -6.67 6.95
CA PHE A 71 -36.96 -7.07 5.90
C PHE A 71 -37.58 -7.21 4.49
N ASN A 72 -38.71 -6.56 4.23
CA ASN A 72 -39.27 -6.48 2.88
C ASN A 72 -38.47 -5.51 2.00
N GLU A 73 -37.57 -6.05 1.20
CA GLU A 73 -36.70 -5.30 0.28
C GLU A 73 -37.46 -4.34 -0.66
N LYS A 74 -38.70 -4.72 -1.06
CA LYS A 74 -39.53 -3.92 -1.96
C LYS A 74 -39.95 -2.57 -1.36
N LEU A 75 -40.09 -2.48 -0.04
CA LEU A 75 -40.45 -1.24 0.65
C LEU A 75 -39.25 -0.28 0.77
N CYS A 76 -38.03 -0.82 0.75
CA CYS A 76 -36.79 -0.08 0.96
C CYS A 76 -35.99 0.18 -0.33
N PHE A 77 -36.64 0.10 -1.50
CA PHE A 77 -35.99 0.25 -2.80
C PHE A 77 -35.25 1.59 -2.95
N GLU A 78 -35.79 2.67 -2.41
CA GLU A 78 -35.18 4.00 -2.47
C GLU A 78 -33.81 4.02 -1.76
N HIS A 79 -33.72 3.51 -0.54
CA HIS A 79 -32.47 3.43 0.21
C HIS A 79 -31.47 2.47 -0.44
N GLN A 80 -31.96 1.39 -1.04
CA GLN A 80 -31.11 0.46 -1.79
C GLN A 80 -30.48 1.14 -3.03
N SER A 81 -31.25 1.98 -3.73
CA SER A 81 -30.75 2.73 -4.88
C SER A 81 -29.69 3.77 -4.47
N LYS A 82 -29.89 4.47 -3.35
CA LYS A 82 -28.92 5.45 -2.83
C LYS A 82 -27.60 4.78 -2.43
N LEU A 83 -27.67 3.62 -1.77
CA LEU A 83 -26.49 2.85 -1.40
C LEU A 83 -25.67 2.43 -2.64
N LYS A 84 -26.34 1.90 -3.67
CA LYS A 84 -25.68 1.52 -4.94
C LYS A 84 -25.01 2.71 -5.62
N LEU A 85 -25.70 3.85 -5.68
CA LEU A 85 -25.13 5.06 -6.26
C LEU A 85 -23.90 5.57 -5.49
N CYS A 86 -23.90 5.43 -4.16
CA CYS A 86 -22.74 5.77 -3.35
C CYS A 86 -21.54 4.83 -3.64
N GLU A 87 -21.80 3.54 -3.77
CA GLU A 87 -20.80 2.53 -4.11
C GLU A 87 -20.18 2.79 -5.49
N GLU A 88 -21.00 3.02 -6.52
CA GLU A 88 -20.54 3.32 -7.88
C GLU A 88 -19.67 4.58 -7.93
N LYS A 89 -20.10 5.65 -7.25
CA LYS A 89 -19.30 6.89 -7.13
C LYS A 89 -17.96 6.62 -6.47
N TYR A 90 -17.95 5.82 -5.40
CA TYR A 90 -16.72 5.46 -4.72
C TYR A 90 -15.76 4.68 -5.62
N LEU A 91 -16.24 3.65 -6.31
CA LEU A 91 -15.43 2.89 -7.26
C LEU A 91 -14.85 3.79 -8.36
N ALA A 92 -15.67 4.68 -8.93
CA ALA A 92 -15.21 5.63 -9.93
C ALA A 92 -14.15 6.60 -9.40
N THR A 93 -14.23 7.02 -8.13
CA THR A 93 -13.17 7.86 -7.51
C THR A 93 -11.88 7.10 -7.32
N ILE A 94 -11.93 5.84 -6.85
CA ILE A 94 -10.73 5.00 -6.71
C ILE A 94 -10.04 4.81 -8.05
N GLU A 95 -10.80 4.48 -9.09
CA GLU A 95 -10.25 4.28 -10.44
C GLU A 95 -9.57 5.55 -10.95
N LYS A 96 -10.22 6.71 -10.81
CA LYS A 96 -9.62 8.01 -11.17
C LYS A 96 -8.34 8.29 -10.40
N GLU A 97 -8.32 8.05 -9.08
CA GLU A 97 -7.11 8.22 -8.28
C GLU A 97 -5.99 7.27 -8.70
N GLN A 98 -6.31 6.00 -8.97
CA GLN A 98 -5.34 5.05 -9.48
C GLN A 98 -4.78 5.47 -10.84
N GLU A 99 -5.64 5.95 -11.74
CA GLU A 99 -5.21 6.47 -13.03
C GLU A 99 -4.29 7.68 -12.87
N ILE A 100 -4.61 8.63 -12.00
CA ILE A 100 -3.78 9.80 -11.74
C ILE A 100 -2.42 9.37 -11.18
N ARG A 101 -2.41 8.42 -10.22
CA ARG A 101 -1.18 7.84 -9.67
C ARG A 101 -0.35 7.14 -10.75
N ARG A 102 -0.97 6.48 -11.72
CA ARG A 102 -0.27 5.79 -12.83
C ARG A 102 0.26 6.74 -13.90
N LYS A 103 -0.55 7.73 -14.31
CA LYS A 103 -0.23 8.64 -15.43
C LYS A 103 1.00 9.47 -15.15
N GLY A 104 1.29 9.80 -13.87
CA GLY A 104 2.55 10.44 -13.48
C GLY A 104 2.83 11.76 -14.20
N THR A 105 1.79 12.43 -14.72
CA THR A 105 1.92 13.62 -15.55
C THR A 105 2.59 14.73 -14.76
N LEU A 106 3.69 15.28 -15.26
CA LEU A 106 4.43 16.35 -14.59
C LEU A 106 3.66 17.67 -14.76
N THR A 107 3.07 18.18 -13.68
CA THR A 107 2.49 19.53 -13.65
C THR A 107 3.59 20.55 -13.32
N PRO A 108 3.89 21.50 -14.21
CA PRO A 108 4.91 22.52 -13.94
C PRO A 108 4.49 23.39 -12.75
N GLY A 109 5.43 23.65 -11.83
CA GLY A 109 5.20 24.51 -10.66
C GLY A 109 4.50 23.85 -9.46
N ALA A 110 4.24 22.55 -9.50
CA ALA A 110 3.66 21.83 -8.36
C ALA A 110 4.63 21.80 -7.16
N LYS A 111 4.16 22.26 -5.99
CA LYS A 111 4.92 22.21 -4.72
C LYS A 111 4.97 20.81 -4.11
N THR A 112 3.94 20.00 -4.36
CA THR A 112 3.81 18.61 -3.90
C THR A 112 3.72 17.68 -5.10
N LEU A 113 4.57 16.64 -5.10
CA LEU A 113 4.64 15.65 -6.17
C LEU A 113 4.18 14.29 -5.65
N THR A 114 3.43 13.57 -6.47
CA THR A 114 3.16 12.14 -6.25
C THR A 114 4.45 11.34 -6.44
N SER A 115 4.58 10.15 -5.83
CA SER A 115 5.81 9.36 -6.02
C SER A 115 6.04 8.97 -7.48
N ALA A 116 4.98 8.78 -8.26
CA ALA A 116 5.08 8.48 -9.68
C ALA A 116 5.74 9.64 -10.44
N GLN A 117 5.32 10.88 -10.18
CA GLN A 117 5.94 12.09 -10.73
C GLN A 117 7.39 12.24 -10.26
N ALA A 118 7.65 12.06 -8.96
CA ALA A 118 9.00 12.15 -8.40
C ALA A 118 9.93 11.09 -9.00
N ASN A 119 9.45 9.86 -9.21
CA ASN A 119 10.19 8.77 -9.81
C ASN A 119 10.53 9.02 -11.29
N ILE A 120 9.67 9.75 -12.03
CA ILE A 120 9.99 10.17 -13.40
C ILE A 120 11.15 11.16 -13.39
N LEU A 121 11.17 12.10 -12.44
CA LEU A 121 12.27 13.07 -12.30
C LEU A 121 13.59 12.40 -11.88
N LEU A 122 13.54 11.51 -10.90
CA LEU A 122 14.72 10.76 -10.43
C LEU A 122 15.31 9.81 -11.48
N LYS A 123 14.48 9.35 -12.44
CA LYS A 123 14.97 8.61 -13.61
C LYS A 123 15.70 9.51 -14.61
N LYS A 124 15.23 10.75 -14.80
CA LYS A 124 15.87 11.72 -15.70
C LYS A 124 17.19 12.24 -15.12
N TYR A 125 17.23 12.44 -13.81
CA TYR A 125 18.39 12.97 -13.08
C TYR A 125 18.80 12.00 -11.96
N PRO A 126 19.53 10.92 -12.29
CA PRO A 126 19.99 9.96 -11.30
C PRO A 126 21.07 10.56 -10.40
N GLN A 127 21.16 10.05 -9.17
CA GLN A 127 22.17 10.48 -8.21
C GLN A 127 23.56 9.94 -8.59
N PRO A 128 24.62 10.78 -8.49
CA PRO A 128 25.98 10.36 -8.78
C PRO A 128 26.48 9.44 -7.64
N GLY A 129 26.66 8.14 -7.92
CA GLY A 129 27.12 7.16 -6.93
C GLY A 129 26.29 5.87 -6.82
N VAL A 130 25.41 5.61 -7.78
CA VAL A 130 24.78 4.28 -7.99
C VAL A 130 25.59 3.49 -9.01
#